data_AF-A0A350PAT9-F1
#
_entry.id   AF-A0A350PAT9-F1
#
_cell.length_a   1.000
_cell.length_b   1.000
_cell.length_c   1.000
_cell.angle_alpha   90.00
_cell.angle_beta   90.00
_cell.angle_gamma   90.00
#
_symmetry.space_group_name_H-M   'P 1'
#
loop_
_entity.id
_entity.type
_entity.pdbx_description
1 polymer ?
#
loop_
_entity_poly.entity_id
_entity_poly.type
_entity_poly.pdbx_seq_one_letter_code
_entity_poly.pdbx_strand_id
1 'polypeptide(L)'
;MPLKPSDGAGAYVKDFRKSKAPQFKGKSNKKKQQMAIAAYLDDKDDQKESTMDSFKKHMMYDPKTGKGYKAEKEADHLRMKKKGYTHDDPKSKKVEESVLHEAQDQTTQRLKMLVNMGMMDKKDLQRMIRALDMVKEGKPVGKVERKILFTMLNELIGMITGDDQMFMKAKKVVKK
;
A
#
# COMPACT_ATOMS: atom_id res chain seq x y z
N MET A 1 15.14 -31.26 -19.71
CA MET A 1 15.54 -30.60 -18.45
C MET A 1 14.34 -29.82 -17.96
N PRO A 2 13.98 -29.86 -16.67
CA PRO A 2 12.96 -28.96 -16.13
C PRO A 2 13.40 -27.52 -16.38
N LEU A 3 12.45 -26.67 -16.79
CA LEU A 3 12.71 -25.25 -16.98
C LEU A 3 13.13 -24.63 -15.65
N LYS A 4 14.00 -23.62 -15.71
CA LYS A 4 14.41 -22.84 -14.54
C LYS A 4 13.89 -21.41 -14.67
N PRO A 5 13.59 -20.72 -13.55
CA PRO A 5 13.21 -19.31 -13.58
C PRO A 5 14.18 -18.39 -14.32
N SER A 6 15.46 -18.77 -14.41
CA SER A 6 16.49 -18.08 -15.20
C SER A 6 16.21 -18.08 -16.71
N ASP A 7 15.46 -19.07 -17.22
CA ASP A 7 15.13 -19.21 -18.65
C ASP A 7 14.02 -18.21 -19.09
N GLY A 8 13.39 -17.55 -18.10
CA GLY A 8 12.38 -16.52 -18.29
C GLY A 8 10.99 -17.06 -18.63
N ALA A 9 9.96 -16.26 -18.35
CA ALA A 9 8.55 -16.64 -18.56
C ALA A 9 8.24 -17.07 -20.00
N GLY A 10 8.96 -16.52 -20.99
CA GLY A 10 8.82 -16.89 -22.39
C GLY A 10 9.18 -18.35 -22.70
N ALA A 11 10.11 -18.96 -21.95
CA ALA A 11 10.47 -20.37 -22.12
C ALA A 11 9.36 -21.29 -21.63
N TYR A 12 8.76 -20.99 -20.48
CA TYR A 12 7.60 -21.70 -19.92
C TYR A 12 6.39 -21.65 -20.84
N VAL A 13 6.09 -20.47 -21.38
CA VAL A 13 4.96 -20.31 -22.32
C VAL A 13 5.19 -21.13 -23.59
N LYS A 14 6.42 -21.17 -24.12
CA LYS A 14 6.77 -21.97 -25.31
C LYS A 14 6.65 -23.47 -25.04
N ASP A 15 7.09 -23.92 -23.87
CA ASP A 15 7.03 -25.33 -23.48
C ASP A 15 5.59 -25.80 -23.27
N PHE A 16 4.80 -25.05 -22.51
CA PHE A 16 3.39 -25.36 -22.23
C PHE A 16 2.53 -25.33 -23.51
N ARG A 17 2.83 -24.42 -24.45
CA ARG A 17 2.14 -24.36 -25.74
C ARG A 17 2.40 -25.59 -26.60
N LYS A 18 3.63 -26.12 -26.59
CA LYS A 18 4.03 -27.31 -27.35
C LYS A 18 3.71 -28.63 -26.64
N SER A 19 3.42 -28.58 -25.34
CA SER A 19 3.15 -29.76 -24.54
C SER A 19 1.85 -30.46 -24.93
N LYS A 20 1.94 -31.78 -25.06
CA LYS A 20 0.82 -32.73 -25.29
C LYS A 20 0.37 -33.43 -24.00
N ALA A 21 0.90 -33.01 -22.85
CA ALA A 21 0.60 -33.67 -21.59
C ALA A 21 -0.90 -33.58 -21.25
N PRO A 22 -1.48 -34.58 -20.54
CA PRO A 22 -2.92 -34.71 -20.32
C PRO A 22 -3.57 -33.44 -19.74
N GLN A 23 -2.86 -32.74 -18.84
CA GLN A 23 -3.29 -31.49 -18.22
C GLN A 23 -3.47 -30.31 -19.20
N PHE A 24 -2.97 -30.42 -20.43
CA PHE A 24 -3.07 -29.41 -21.49
C PHE A 24 -4.04 -29.79 -22.61
N LYS A 25 -4.58 -31.01 -22.61
CA LYS A 25 -5.52 -31.49 -23.64
C LYS A 25 -6.82 -30.68 -23.58
N GLY A 26 -7.30 -30.23 -24.75
CA GLY A 26 -8.53 -29.42 -24.86
C GLY A 26 -8.42 -27.97 -24.38
N LYS A 27 -7.27 -27.52 -23.87
CA LYS A 27 -7.09 -26.14 -23.41
C LYS A 27 -6.62 -25.21 -24.53
N SER A 28 -7.19 -24.00 -24.56
CA SER A 28 -6.78 -22.95 -25.49
C SER A 28 -5.36 -22.45 -25.22
N ASN A 29 -4.71 -21.88 -26.24
CA ASN A 29 -3.36 -21.31 -26.13
C ASN A 29 -3.26 -20.27 -25.01
N LYS A 30 -4.30 -19.44 -24.81
CA LYS A 30 -4.38 -18.45 -23.73
C LYS A 30 -4.37 -19.11 -22.36
N LYS A 31 -5.11 -20.22 -22.18
CA LYS A 31 -5.14 -20.96 -20.91
C LYS A 31 -3.80 -21.64 -20.62
N LYS A 32 -3.13 -22.18 -21.65
CA LYS A 32 -1.77 -22.74 -21.53
C LYS A 32 -0.75 -21.67 -21.13
N GLN A 33 -0.85 -20.47 -21.70
CA GLN A 33 -0.01 -19.33 -21.34
C GLN A 33 -0.20 -18.89 -19.89
N GLN A 34 -1.44 -18.82 -19.40
CA GLN A 34 -1.71 -18.49 -17.99
C GLN A 34 -1.08 -19.50 -17.03
N MET A 35 -1.19 -20.80 -17.32
CA MET A 35 -0.59 -21.85 -16.49
C MET A 35 0.95 -21.78 -16.50
N ALA A 36 1.55 -21.43 -17.64
CA ALA A 36 2.99 -21.23 -17.74
C ALA A 36 3.49 -20.05 -16.90
N ILE A 37 2.74 -18.95 -16.88
CA ILE A 37 3.07 -17.77 -16.05
C ILE A 37 2.92 -18.10 -14.57
N ALA A 38 1.89 -18.86 -14.19
CA ALA A 38 1.69 -19.29 -12.81
C ALA A 38 2.85 -20.17 -12.33
N ALA A 39 3.22 -21.21 -13.09
CA ALA A 39 4.36 -22.07 -12.77
C ALA A 39 5.69 -21.29 -12.67
N TYR A 40 5.89 -20.32 -13.57
CA TYR A 40 7.07 -19.45 -13.52
C TYR A 40 7.15 -18.60 -12.24
N LEU A 41 6.00 -18.10 -11.76
CA LEU A 41 5.93 -17.32 -10.53
C LEU A 41 6.15 -18.21 -9.30
N ASP A 42 5.56 -19.40 -9.29
CA ASP A 42 5.73 -20.43 -8.26
C ASP A 42 7.21 -20.83 -8.13
N ASP A 43 7.84 -21.22 -9.24
CA ASP A 43 9.27 -21.57 -9.27
C ASP A 43 10.17 -20.37 -8.88
N LYS A 44 9.72 -19.12 -9.15
CA LYS A 44 10.44 -17.91 -8.75
C LYS A 44 10.33 -17.62 -7.26
N ASP A 45 9.18 -17.87 -6.67
CA ASP A 45 8.94 -17.64 -5.25
C ASP A 45 9.65 -18.73 -4.43
N ASP A 46 9.71 -19.97 -4.92
CA ASP A 46 10.52 -21.05 -4.32
C ASP A 46 12.04 -20.74 -4.37
N GLN A 47 12.52 -20.11 -5.44
CA GLN A 47 13.93 -19.65 -5.53
C GLN A 47 14.27 -18.50 -4.55
N LYS A 48 13.27 -17.83 -3.95
CA LYS A 48 13.53 -16.85 -2.87
C LYS A 48 13.79 -17.51 -1.53
N GLU A 49 13.30 -18.72 -1.28
CA GLU A 49 13.50 -19.43 0.00
C GLU A 49 14.82 -20.22 0.06
N SER A 50 15.37 -20.68 -1.06
CA SER A 50 16.56 -21.57 -1.07
C SER A 50 17.93 -20.86 -1.13
N THR A 51 18.05 -19.62 -0.62
CA THR A 51 19.35 -18.94 -0.41
C THR A 51 19.57 -18.59 1.07
N MET A 52 19.35 -19.60 1.92
CA MET A 52 19.33 -19.59 3.39
C MET A 52 20.69 -19.93 4.04
N ASP A 53 21.85 -19.60 3.43
CA ASP A 53 23.13 -19.75 4.16
C ASP A 53 24.28 -18.84 3.71
N SER A 54 23.95 -17.59 3.37
CA SER A 54 24.95 -16.53 3.38
C SER A 54 24.37 -15.40 4.19
N PHE A 55 25.12 -14.92 5.17
CA PHE A 55 24.79 -13.75 5.96
C PHE A 55 24.44 -12.58 5.01
N LYS A 56 23.15 -12.42 4.70
CA LYS A 56 22.68 -11.35 3.81
C LYS A 56 22.83 -10.07 4.60
N LYS A 57 23.57 -9.10 4.04
CA LYS A 57 23.75 -7.81 4.67
C LYS A 57 22.38 -7.17 4.95
N HIS A 58 21.99 -7.10 6.21
CA HIS A 58 20.67 -6.62 6.63
C HIS A 58 20.83 -5.48 7.64
N MET A 59 19.77 -4.67 7.75
CA MET A 59 19.76 -3.54 8.68
C MET A 59 19.44 -4.03 10.09
N MET A 60 20.15 -3.48 11.07
CA MET A 60 19.84 -3.57 12.48
C MET A 60 19.68 -2.16 13.04
N TYR A 61 18.70 -1.96 13.90
CA TYR A 61 18.32 -0.65 14.40
C TYR A 61 18.56 -0.55 15.89
N ASP A 62 19.10 0.59 16.31
CA ASP A 62 19.16 0.93 17.72
C ASP A 62 17.75 1.29 18.22
N PRO A 63 17.16 0.54 19.17
CA PRO A 63 15.81 0.83 19.67
C PRO A 63 15.70 2.19 20.37
N LYS A 64 16.80 2.75 20.90
CA LYS A 64 16.79 4.02 21.62
C LYS A 64 16.86 5.23 20.70
N THR A 65 17.59 5.13 19.59
CA THR A 65 17.84 6.27 18.68
C THR A 65 17.17 6.13 17.31
N GLY A 66 16.67 4.93 16.97
CA GLY A 66 16.10 4.61 15.67
C GLY A 66 17.10 4.76 14.53
N LYS A 67 18.41 4.71 14.82
CA LYS A 67 19.46 4.71 13.79
C LYS A 67 19.68 3.29 13.31
N GLY A 68 19.44 3.06 12.02
CA GLY A 68 19.74 1.80 11.35
C GLY A 68 21.21 1.71 10.93
N TYR A 69 21.83 0.57 11.19
CA TYR A 69 23.18 0.23 10.76
C TYR A 69 23.11 -1.06 9.95
N LYS A 70 23.75 -1.08 8.78
CA LYS A 70 23.82 -2.26 7.94
C LYS A 70 24.88 -3.20 8.51
N ALA A 71 24.48 -4.38 8.96
CA ALA A 71 25.42 -5.41 9.35
C ALA A 71 25.95 -6.06 8.07
N GLU A 72 27.23 -5.86 7.76
CA GLU A 72 27.85 -6.39 6.55
C GLU A 72 28.49 -7.76 6.75
N LYS A 73 28.91 -8.05 8.00
CA LYS A 73 29.52 -9.31 8.44
C LYS A 73 28.75 -9.88 9.64
N GLU A 74 28.84 -11.19 9.83
CA GLU A 74 28.22 -11.87 10.97
C GLU A 74 28.72 -11.34 12.32
N ALA A 75 30.02 -11.01 12.41
CA ALA A 75 30.61 -10.39 13.60
C ALA A 75 29.96 -9.03 13.94
N ASP A 76 29.56 -8.25 12.93
CA ASP A 76 28.86 -6.97 13.15
C ASP A 76 27.44 -7.20 13.67
N HIS A 77 26.75 -8.22 13.15
CA HIS A 77 25.43 -8.60 13.66
C HIS A 77 25.48 -9.07 15.10
N LEU A 78 26.43 -9.94 15.46
CA LEU A 78 26.60 -10.39 16.84
C LEU A 78 26.91 -9.23 17.78
N ARG A 79 27.76 -8.29 17.36
CA ARG A 79 28.07 -7.07 18.12
C ARG A 79 26.84 -6.19 18.30
N MET A 80 26.05 -5.97 17.25
CA MET A 80 24.83 -5.16 17.29
C MET A 80 23.72 -5.83 18.11
N LYS A 81 23.53 -7.15 17.96
CA LYS A 81 22.62 -7.96 18.78
C LYS A 81 22.99 -7.90 20.25
N LYS A 82 24.28 -7.99 20.60
CA LYS A 82 24.78 -7.83 21.98
C LYS A 82 24.54 -6.42 22.53
N LYS A 83 24.49 -5.40 21.68
CA LYS A 83 24.11 -4.04 22.04
C LYS A 83 22.58 -3.82 22.11
N GLY A 84 21.77 -4.84 21.84
CA GLY A 84 20.32 -4.78 21.89
C GLY A 84 19.66 -4.19 20.64
N TYR A 85 20.35 -4.20 19.49
CA TYR A 85 19.79 -3.69 18.24
C TYR A 85 18.80 -4.70 17.67
N THR A 86 17.70 -4.20 17.09
CA THR A 86 16.60 -5.02 16.57
C THR A 86 16.61 -5.08 15.05
N HIS A 87 16.02 -6.12 14.48
CA HIS A 87 15.75 -6.20 13.04
C HIS A 87 14.58 -5.30 12.61
N ASP A 88 13.72 -4.93 13.57
CA ASP A 88 12.60 -4.00 13.38
C ASP A 88 13.09 -2.56 13.37
N ASP A 89 12.70 -1.80 12.34
CA ASP A 89 12.90 -0.36 12.27
C ASP A 89 11.98 0.37 13.29
N PRO A 90 12.51 0.99 14.36
CA PRO A 90 11.70 1.66 15.36
C PRO A 90 11.05 2.94 14.81
N LYS A 91 11.62 3.53 13.76
CA LYS A 91 11.04 4.72 13.10
C LYS A 91 9.91 4.32 12.16
N SER A 92 9.94 3.13 11.56
CA SER A 92 8.77 2.62 10.86
C SER A 92 7.66 2.29 11.85
N LYS A 93 7.96 1.73 13.03
CA LYS A 93 6.94 1.57 14.10
C LYS A 93 6.36 2.90 14.56
N LYS A 94 7.15 3.96 14.75
CA LYS A 94 6.60 5.27 15.15
C LYS A 94 5.73 5.94 14.08
N VAL A 95 5.92 5.59 12.80
CA VAL A 95 5.10 6.09 11.68
C VAL A 95 3.94 5.15 11.37
N GLU A 96 4.08 3.83 11.56
CA GLU A 96 3.03 2.84 11.33
C GLU A 96 2.09 2.64 12.53
N GLU A 97 2.56 2.83 13.76
CA GLU A 97 1.74 2.77 14.97
C GLU A 97 0.78 3.98 15.05
N SER A 98 1.15 5.12 14.46
CA SER A 98 0.21 6.22 14.18
C SER A 98 -0.73 5.96 13.00
N VAL A 99 -0.48 4.93 12.17
CA VAL A 99 -1.28 4.62 10.97
C VAL A 99 -2.20 3.42 11.19
N LEU A 100 -1.96 2.61 12.24
CA LEU A 100 -2.70 1.38 12.51
C LEU A 100 -3.55 1.40 13.80
N HIS A 101 -3.43 2.44 14.64
CA HIS A 101 -4.32 2.67 15.80
C HIS A 101 -5.42 3.71 15.54
N GLU A 102 -5.93 3.80 14.32
CA GLU A 102 -7.26 4.39 14.12
C GLU A 102 -8.25 3.26 13.87
N ALA A 103 -8.93 2.87 14.95
CA ALA A 103 -10.19 2.15 14.91
C ALA A 103 -10.97 2.61 13.67
N GLN A 104 -11.39 1.65 12.83
CA GLN A 104 -12.18 1.83 11.61
C GLN A 104 -13.05 3.10 11.63
N ASP A 105 -12.48 4.24 11.27
CA ASP A 105 -13.24 5.48 11.28
C ASP A 105 -14.20 5.36 10.10
N GLN A 106 -15.50 5.29 10.41
CA GLN A 106 -16.55 5.19 9.39
C GLN A 106 -16.37 6.30 8.34
N THR A 107 -15.80 7.45 8.74
CA THR A 107 -15.45 8.55 7.86
C THR A 107 -14.41 8.15 6.81
N THR A 108 -13.30 7.52 7.22
CA THR A 108 -12.25 7.05 6.30
C THR A 108 -12.76 5.95 5.36
N GLN A 109 -13.63 5.07 5.85
CA GLN A 109 -14.26 4.05 5.02
C GLN A 109 -15.19 4.65 3.97
N ARG A 110 -16.04 5.62 4.35
CA ARG A 110 -16.92 6.34 3.42
C ARG A 110 -16.12 7.11 2.37
N LEU A 111 -15.03 7.77 2.75
CA LEU A 111 -14.14 8.44 1.80
C LEU A 111 -13.51 7.45 0.79
N LYS A 112 -13.11 6.26 1.24
CA LYS A 112 -12.65 5.19 0.33
C LYS A 112 -13.75 4.70 -0.61
N MET A 113 -15.00 4.61 -0.14
CA MET A 113 -16.14 4.27 -1.00
C MET A 113 -16.36 5.32 -2.10
N LEU A 114 -16.24 6.61 -1.78
CA LEU A 114 -16.35 7.69 -2.77
C LEU A 114 -15.30 7.58 -3.87
N VAL A 115 -14.06 7.24 -3.50
CA VAL A 115 -12.98 6.97 -4.48
C VAL A 115 -13.32 5.77 -5.35
N ASN A 116 -13.82 4.68 -4.75
CA ASN A 116 -14.22 3.49 -5.49
C ASN A 116 -15.40 3.74 -6.44
N MET A 117 -16.28 4.68 -6.09
CA MET A 117 -17.39 5.13 -6.92
C MET A 117 -16.99 6.17 -7.97
N GLY A 118 -15.72 6.58 -8.02
CA GLY A 118 -15.24 7.61 -8.96
C GLY A 118 -15.70 9.03 -8.63
N MET A 119 -16.22 9.25 -7.42
CA MET A 119 -16.70 10.55 -6.94
C MET A 119 -15.61 11.37 -6.24
N MET A 120 -14.42 10.79 -6.05
CA MET A 120 -13.28 11.45 -5.43
C MET A 120 -11.97 10.91 -5.99
N ASP A 121 -10.98 11.79 -6.18
CA ASP A 121 -9.63 11.39 -6.53
C ASP A 121 -8.84 10.85 -5.33
N LYS A 122 -7.97 9.88 -5.57
CA LYS A 122 -7.07 9.32 -4.55
C LYS A 122 -6.17 10.38 -3.89
N LYS A 123 -5.82 11.44 -4.63
CA LYS A 123 -5.01 12.56 -4.10
C LYS A 123 -5.81 13.39 -3.09
N ASP A 124 -7.10 13.59 -3.35
CA ASP A 124 -7.96 14.35 -2.46
C ASP A 124 -8.34 13.53 -1.23
N LEU A 125 -8.51 12.21 -1.36
CA LEU A 125 -8.62 11.30 -0.20
C LEU A 125 -7.46 11.49 0.79
N GLN A 126 -6.21 11.50 0.29
CA GLN A 126 -5.03 11.67 1.14
C GLN A 126 -4.98 13.04 1.82
N ARG A 127 -5.41 14.10 1.14
CA ARG A 127 -5.53 15.44 1.72
C ARG A 127 -6.61 15.51 2.79
N MET A 128 -7.73 14.83 2.56
CA MET A 128 -8.87 14.78 3.47
C MET A 128 -8.55 13.99 4.74
N ILE A 129 -7.86 12.85 4.62
CA ILE A 129 -7.38 12.08 5.79
C ILE A 129 -6.46 12.97 6.63
N ARG A 130 -5.46 13.63 6.04
CA ARG A 130 -4.58 14.55 6.77
C ARG A 130 -5.34 15.71 7.42
N ALA A 131 -6.36 16.24 6.74
CA ALA A 131 -7.20 17.30 7.31
C ALA A 131 -8.00 16.79 8.51
N LEU A 132 -8.55 15.57 8.44
CA LEU A 132 -9.24 14.93 9.56
C LEU A 132 -8.31 14.69 10.75
N ASP A 133 -7.08 14.21 10.50
CA ASP A 133 -6.07 14.02 11.54
C ASP A 133 -5.72 15.35 12.21
N MET A 134 -5.53 16.41 11.43
CA MET A 134 -5.33 17.76 11.96
C MET A 134 -6.50 18.22 12.83
N VAL A 135 -7.75 17.95 12.41
CA VAL A 135 -8.95 18.29 13.20
C VAL A 135 -9.01 17.47 14.50
N LYS A 136 -8.75 16.16 14.44
CA LYS A 136 -8.71 15.26 15.61
C LYS A 136 -7.68 15.72 16.63
N GLU A 137 -6.53 16.19 16.16
CA GLU A 137 -5.45 16.74 16.99
C GLU A 137 -5.72 18.19 17.45
N GLY A 138 -6.88 18.79 17.12
CA GLY A 138 -7.21 20.17 17.46
C GLY A 138 -6.35 21.22 16.75
N LYS A 139 -5.61 20.82 15.71
CA LYS A 139 -4.74 21.70 14.92
C LYS A 139 -5.56 22.44 13.86
N PRO A 140 -5.22 23.71 13.58
CA PRO A 140 -5.91 24.46 12.55
C PRO A 140 -5.62 23.86 11.17
N VAL A 141 -6.69 23.43 10.49
CA VAL A 141 -6.62 22.95 9.12
C VAL A 141 -6.11 24.06 8.20
N GLY A 142 -5.22 23.74 7.26
CA GLY A 142 -4.67 24.72 6.31
C GLY A 142 -5.75 25.36 5.42
N LYS A 143 -5.43 26.50 4.80
CA LYS A 143 -6.39 27.25 3.96
C LYS A 143 -6.87 26.44 2.74
N VAL A 144 -6.01 25.60 2.19
CA VAL A 144 -6.30 24.77 1.01
C VAL A 144 -7.26 23.64 1.39
N GLU A 145 -6.95 22.95 2.48
CA GLU A 145 -7.73 21.83 3.02
C GLU A 145 -9.11 22.30 3.48
N ARG A 146 -9.21 23.47 4.14
CA ARG A 146 -10.49 24.10 4.46
C ARG A 146 -11.32 24.35 3.20
N LYS A 147 -10.73 24.90 2.14
CA LYS A 147 -11.45 25.17 0.89
C LYS A 147 -12.01 23.89 0.28
N ILE A 148 -11.25 22.79 0.29
CA ILE A 148 -11.69 21.49 -0.22
C ILE A 148 -12.86 20.95 0.61
N LEU A 149 -12.75 20.95 1.95
CA LEU A 149 -13.81 20.53 2.85
C LEU A 149 -15.11 21.31 2.62
N PHE A 150 -15.00 22.63 2.47
CA PHE A 150 -16.15 23.47 2.17
C PHE A 150 -16.74 23.14 0.80
N THR A 151 -15.94 22.99 -0.26
CA THR A 151 -16.47 22.63 -1.58
C THR A 151 -17.25 21.32 -1.56
N MET A 152 -16.67 20.28 -0.94
CA MET A 152 -17.32 18.97 -0.84
C MET A 152 -18.61 19.02 -0.02
N LEU A 153 -18.62 19.76 1.09
CA LEU A 153 -19.83 19.96 1.89
C LEU A 153 -20.93 20.61 1.05
N ASN A 154 -20.57 21.59 0.21
CA ASN A 154 -21.55 22.29 -0.63
C ASN A 154 -22.10 21.39 -1.73
N GLU A 155 -21.26 20.58 -2.36
CA GLU A 155 -21.69 19.61 -3.37
C GLU A 155 -22.60 18.53 -2.77
N LEU A 156 -22.26 18.02 -1.58
CA LEU A 156 -23.09 17.05 -0.85
C LEU A 156 -24.43 17.66 -0.44
N ILE A 157 -24.43 18.91 0.05
CA ILE A 157 -25.67 19.61 0.38
C ILE A 157 -26.51 19.77 -0.89
N GLY A 158 -25.95 20.29 -1.99
CA GLY A 158 -26.69 20.44 -3.25
C GLY A 158 -27.24 19.13 -3.79
N MET A 159 -26.50 18.03 -3.67
CA MET A 159 -26.95 16.70 -4.07
C MET A 159 -28.11 16.19 -3.20
N ILE A 160 -28.08 16.42 -1.88
CA ILE A 160 -29.12 15.94 -0.96
C ILE A 160 -30.37 16.84 -1.01
N THR A 161 -30.20 18.15 -1.16
CA THR A 161 -31.31 19.10 -1.14
C THR A 161 -31.94 19.32 -2.51
N GLY A 162 -31.23 19.00 -3.60
CA GLY A 162 -31.64 19.33 -4.97
C GLY A 162 -31.79 20.84 -5.20
N ASP A 163 -31.28 21.66 -4.28
CA ASP A 163 -31.56 23.10 -4.21
C ASP A 163 -30.26 23.88 -3.95
N ASP A 164 -29.66 24.34 -5.05
CA ASP A 164 -28.49 25.20 -5.05
C ASP A 164 -28.75 26.57 -4.37
N GLN A 165 -30.01 26.96 -4.15
CA GLN A 165 -30.35 28.27 -3.56
C GLN A 165 -30.21 28.30 -2.03
N MET A 166 -30.47 27.17 -1.34
CA MET A 166 -30.23 27.00 0.10
C MET A 166 -28.78 27.34 0.46
N PHE A 167 -27.85 26.97 -0.42
CA PHE A 167 -26.43 27.19 -0.23
C PHE A 167 -26.00 28.67 -0.33
N MET A 168 -26.59 29.43 -1.25
CA MET A 168 -26.35 30.88 -1.36
C MET A 168 -26.82 31.65 -0.13
N LYS A 169 -27.90 31.18 0.51
CA LYS A 169 -28.38 31.72 1.80
C LYS A 169 -27.38 31.41 2.92
N ALA A 170 -26.91 30.17 3.06
CA ALA A 170 -25.92 29.79 4.08
C ALA A 170 -24.58 30.56 3.92
N LYS A 171 -24.10 30.72 2.68
CA LYS A 171 -22.88 31.47 2.36
C LYS A 171 -22.95 32.96 2.73
N LYS A 172 -24.14 33.56 2.71
CA LYS A 172 -24.37 34.94 3.16
C LYS A 172 -24.34 35.09 4.69
N VAL A 173 -24.77 34.06 5.42
CA VAL A 173 -24.83 34.07 6.89
C VAL A 173 -23.44 33.96 7.52
N VAL A 174 -22.56 33.14 6.94
CA VAL A 174 -21.17 32.93 7.42
C VAL A 174 -20.23 34.12 7.11
N LYS A 175 -20.65 35.06 6.25
CA LYS A 175 -19.89 36.27 5.90
C LYS A 175 -20.27 37.52 6.72
N LYS A 176 -21.16 37.40 7.71
CA LYS A 176 -21.38 38.42 8.74
C LYS A 176 -20.60 38.04 9.99
#